data_AF-A0A6C0LLG7-F1
#
_entry.id   AF-A0A6C0LLG7-F1
#
_cell.length_a   1.000
_cell.length_b   1.000
_cell.length_c   1.000
_cell.angle_alpha   90.00
_cell.angle_beta   90.00
_cell.angle_gamma   90.00
#
_symmetry.space_group_name_H-M   'P 1'
#
loop_
_entity.id
_entity.type
_entity.pdbx_description
1 polymer ?
#
loop_
_entity_poly.entity_id
_entity_poly.type
_entity_poly.pdbx_seq_one_letter_code
_entity_poly.pdbx_strand_id
1 'polypeptide(L)'
;MKSSDITLSIVIIIVFVLLFMVNILSVGIKKIEDNWPTYRCNPVVMPFASIFNQDPVSNFTYCIQTMQSNYMDYLLQPVNYNLSSVGNIGSIVTEAVDSARAFINNLRSFIADIIKNVFGVFLNILIEFQRIMVEIKDMVAKLVGVLATLMYTIEGSMYTMQSTWNGPPGSLVRALSGLCFDPNTEVICKNGEKYAMKDIPLGCELENGAIVHSVMRISNRKSDGSPREQMYHVMTNDGEIEVSGTHLIYKSEVDGFITVKELSETSPEMCILTDNSPVELSCLITSNHTIPIKGMIFHDWEDNNGSKAKTLEL
;
A
#
# COMPACT_ATOMS: atom_id res chain seq x y z
N MET A 1 68.20 -61.70 -127.92
CA MET A 1 68.99 -61.06 -126.84
C MET A 1 69.37 -62.14 -125.85
N LYS A 2 70.66 -62.26 -125.49
CA LYS A 2 71.11 -63.29 -124.54
C LYS A 2 70.58 -62.94 -123.14
N SER A 3 70.07 -63.91 -122.38
CA SER A 3 69.49 -63.67 -121.04
C SER A 3 70.46 -63.01 -120.06
N SER A 4 71.77 -63.13 -120.31
CA SER A 4 72.84 -62.48 -119.56
C SER A 4 72.70 -60.95 -119.48
N ASP A 5 72.22 -60.30 -120.55
CA ASP A 5 72.19 -58.82 -120.59
C ASP A 5 71.06 -58.25 -119.72
N ILE A 6 69.92 -58.96 -119.63
CA ILE A 6 68.76 -58.56 -118.81
C ILE A 6 69.08 -58.70 -117.32
N THR A 7 69.75 -59.78 -116.92
CA THR A 7 70.13 -60.02 -115.51
C THR A 7 71.12 -58.96 -115.02
N LEU A 8 72.08 -58.55 -115.84
CA LEU A 8 73.07 -57.53 -115.46
C LEU A 8 72.41 -56.15 -115.27
N SER A 9 71.46 -55.78 -116.12
CA SER A 9 70.71 -54.51 -115.98
C SER A 9 69.85 -54.48 -114.70
N ILE A 10 69.20 -55.58 -114.34
CA ILE A 10 68.42 -55.67 -113.09
C ILE A 10 69.33 -55.51 -111.86
N VAL A 11 70.51 -56.14 -111.86
CA VAL A 11 71.48 -56.01 -110.76
C VAL A 11 71.96 -54.58 -110.61
N ILE A 12 72.25 -53.87 -111.72
CA ILE A 12 72.67 -52.46 -111.66
C ILE A 12 71.55 -51.57 -111.10
N ILE A 13 70.29 -51.80 -111.49
CA ILE A 13 69.14 -51.05 -110.95
C ILE A 13 68.99 -51.32 -109.45
N ILE A 14 69.10 -52.57 -109.00
CA ILE A 14 69.03 -52.93 -107.57
C ILE A 14 70.13 -52.23 -106.78
N VAL A 15 71.37 -52.22 -107.28
CA VAL A 15 72.49 -51.54 -106.61
C VAL A 15 72.24 -50.03 -106.52
N PHE A 16 71.73 -49.40 -107.57
CA PHE A 16 71.37 -47.97 -107.54
C PHE A 16 70.26 -47.67 -106.53
N VAL A 17 69.23 -48.51 -106.47
CA VAL A 17 68.16 -48.39 -105.47
C VAL A 17 68.71 -48.56 -104.05
N LEU A 18 69.63 -49.49 -103.83
CA LEU A 18 70.26 -49.73 -102.54
C LEU A 18 71.10 -48.53 -102.08
N LEU A 19 71.92 -47.96 -102.98
CA LEU A 19 72.73 -46.76 -102.69
C LEU A 19 71.87 -45.53 -102.38
N PHE A 20 70.74 -45.38 -103.07
CA PHE A 20 69.78 -44.31 -102.80
C PHE A 20 69.08 -44.48 -101.43
N MET A 21 68.66 -45.71 -101.11
CA MET A 21 68.04 -46.04 -99.80
C MET A 21 68.99 -45.79 -98.62
N VAL A 22 70.27 -46.17 -98.75
CA VAL A 22 71.26 -45.97 -97.67
C VAL A 22 71.46 -44.48 -97.36
N ASN A 23 71.48 -43.61 -98.39
CA ASN A 23 71.59 -42.16 -98.19
C ASN A 23 70.36 -41.58 -97.49
N ILE A 24 69.14 -41.95 -97.90
CA ILE A 24 67.91 -41.49 -97.25
C ILE A 24 67.84 -41.93 -95.79
N LEU A 25 68.17 -43.20 -95.52
CA LEU A 25 68.17 -43.74 -94.16
C LEU A 25 69.23 -43.06 -93.28
N SER A 26 70.42 -42.78 -93.82
CA SER A 26 71.50 -42.10 -93.07
C SER A 26 71.10 -40.68 -92.65
N VAL A 27 70.46 -39.92 -93.53
CA VAL A 27 69.94 -38.58 -93.21
C VAL A 27 68.77 -38.65 -92.23
N GLY A 28 67.88 -39.64 -92.38
CA GLY A 28 66.74 -39.86 -91.48
C GLY A 28 67.16 -40.24 -90.07
N ILE A 29 68.16 -41.12 -89.93
CA ILE A 29 68.71 -41.56 -88.64
C ILE A 29 69.34 -40.37 -87.91
N LYS A 30 70.20 -39.58 -88.57
CA LYS A 30 70.82 -38.39 -87.94
C LYS A 30 69.79 -37.40 -87.40
N LYS A 31 68.71 -37.15 -88.15
CA LYS A 31 67.64 -36.24 -87.71
C LYS A 31 66.92 -36.72 -86.44
N ILE A 32 66.77 -38.04 -86.28
CA ILE A 32 66.15 -38.67 -85.11
C ILE A 32 67.10 -38.65 -83.91
N GLU A 33 68.39 -38.90 -84.15
CA GLU A 33 69.44 -38.84 -83.13
C GLU A 33 69.53 -37.45 -82.50
N ASP A 34 69.56 -36.39 -83.33
CA ASP A 34 69.62 -35.00 -82.88
C ASP A 34 68.39 -34.56 -82.06
N ASN A 35 67.23 -35.21 -82.25
CA ASN A 35 65.96 -34.86 -81.61
C ASN A 35 65.37 -36.03 -80.79
N TRP A 36 66.24 -36.88 -80.24
CA TRP A 36 65.85 -38.10 -79.54
C TRP A 36 64.75 -37.90 -78.47
N PRO A 37 64.77 -36.87 -77.60
CA PRO A 37 63.74 -36.68 -76.57
C PRO A 37 62.33 -36.53 -77.13
N THR A 38 62.19 -35.97 -78.34
CA THR A 38 60.90 -35.76 -79.00
C THR A 38 60.40 -37.03 -79.70
N TYR A 39 61.31 -37.81 -80.30
CA TYR A 39 60.96 -39.00 -81.09
C TYR A 39 60.99 -40.32 -80.30
N ARG A 40 61.51 -40.34 -79.07
CA ARG A 40 61.66 -41.57 -78.26
C ARG A 40 60.36 -42.34 -77.99
N CYS A 41 59.23 -41.65 -77.92
CA CYS A 41 57.92 -42.27 -77.70
C CYS A 41 57.10 -42.42 -78.99
N ASN A 42 57.70 -42.20 -80.17
CA ASN A 42 57.05 -42.43 -81.45
C ASN A 42 57.07 -43.94 -81.78
N PRO A 43 55.92 -44.59 -82.06
CA PRO A 43 55.83 -46.02 -82.30
C PRO A 43 56.67 -46.52 -83.50
N VAL A 44 57.02 -45.65 -84.45
CA VAL A 44 57.84 -46.00 -85.61
C VAL A 44 59.34 -46.05 -85.27
N VAL A 45 59.78 -45.26 -84.29
CA VAL A 45 61.21 -45.11 -83.91
C VAL A 45 61.58 -46.06 -82.75
N MET A 46 60.60 -46.37 -81.91
CA MET A 46 60.77 -47.13 -80.66
C MET A 46 61.40 -48.53 -80.83
N PRO A 47 61.05 -49.36 -81.84
CA PRO A 47 61.69 -50.67 -82.04
C PRO A 47 63.17 -50.55 -82.46
N PHE A 48 63.54 -49.39 -83.00
CA PHE A 48 64.88 -49.09 -83.50
C PHE A 48 65.70 -48.25 -82.50
N ALA A 49 65.25 -48.13 -81.26
CA ALA A 49 65.96 -47.41 -80.19
C ALA A 49 67.39 -47.93 -79.97
N SER A 50 67.63 -49.22 -80.25
CA SER A 50 68.95 -49.85 -80.17
C SER A 50 69.97 -49.26 -81.15
N ILE A 51 69.53 -48.64 -82.25
CA ILE A 51 70.41 -47.94 -83.21
C ILE A 51 70.97 -46.65 -82.61
N PHE A 52 70.30 -46.08 -81.60
CA PHE A 52 70.64 -44.80 -80.97
C PHE A 52 71.28 -44.98 -79.59
N ASN A 53 71.89 -46.15 -79.31
CA ASN A 53 72.48 -46.52 -78.01
C ASN A 53 71.50 -46.49 -76.82
N GLN A 54 70.21 -46.70 -77.05
CA GLN A 54 69.19 -46.75 -75.99
C GLN A 54 68.53 -48.13 -75.94
N ASP A 55 68.25 -48.64 -74.75
CA ASP A 55 67.57 -49.93 -74.59
C ASP A 55 66.08 -49.81 -75.02
N PRO A 56 65.63 -50.57 -76.05
CA PRO A 56 64.26 -50.53 -76.51
C PRO A 56 63.23 -50.88 -75.43
N VAL A 57 63.56 -51.81 -74.52
CA VAL A 57 62.63 -52.30 -73.49
C VAL A 57 62.45 -51.27 -72.37
N SER A 58 63.54 -50.68 -71.90
CA SER A 58 63.50 -49.59 -70.91
C SER A 58 62.77 -48.35 -71.45
N ASN A 59 63.06 -47.93 -72.69
CA ASN A 59 62.41 -46.78 -73.30
C ASN A 59 60.91 -47.03 -73.56
N PHE A 60 60.53 -48.25 -73.97
CA PHE A 60 59.12 -48.66 -74.08
C PHE A 60 58.41 -48.56 -72.73
N THR A 61 58.99 -49.15 -71.68
CA THR A 61 58.41 -49.17 -70.33
C THR A 61 58.23 -47.75 -69.80
N TYR A 62 59.22 -46.88 -69.99
CA TYR A 62 59.15 -45.48 -69.60
C TYR A 62 58.04 -44.72 -70.34
N CYS A 63 57.95 -44.88 -71.66
CA CYS A 63 56.92 -44.21 -72.47
C CYS A 63 55.52 -44.70 -72.11
N ILE A 64 55.34 -46.00 -71.85
CA ILE A 64 54.06 -46.57 -71.41
C ILE A 64 53.68 -46.09 -70.00
N GLN A 65 54.62 -46.07 -69.05
CA GLN A 65 54.37 -45.56 -67.70
C GLN A 65 53.99 -44.08 -67.71
N THR A 66 54.70 -43.27 -68.50
CA THR A 66 54.42 -41.83 -68.63
C THR A 66 53.09 -41.60 -69.33
N MET A 67 52.77 -42.35 -70.39
CA MET A 67 51.46 -42.29 -71.04
C MET A 67 50.33 -42.74 -70.10
N GLN A 68 50.53 -43.78 -69.30
CA GLN A 68 49.54 -44.25 -68.31
C GLN A 68 49.34 -43.24 -67.18
N SER A 69 50.40 -42.61 -66.66
CA SER A 69 50.27 -41.56 -65.64
C SER A 69 49.49 -40.36 -66.17
N ASN A 70 49.82 -39.90 -67.38
CA ASN A 70 49.11 -38.78 -68.01
C ASN A 70 47.64 -39.12 -68.31
N TYR A 71 47.34 -40.39 -68.64
CA TYR A 71 45.97 -40.86 -68.82
C TYR A 71 45.24 -41.06 -67.48
N MET A 72 45.95 -41.43 -66.41
CA MET A 72 45.39 -41.55 -65.06
C MET A 72 44.87 -40.21 -64.56
N ASP A 73 45.58 -39.11 -64.81
CA ASP A 73 45.09 -37.77 -64.48
C ASP A 73 43.75 -37.47 -65.17
N TYR A 74 43.60 -37.84 -66.44
CA TYR A 74 42.34 -37.72 -67.17
C TYR A 74 41.24 -38.61 -66.58
N LEU A 75 41.56 -39.85 -66.20
CA LEU A 75 40.61 -40.76 -65.54
C LEU A 75 40.23 -40.33 -64.13
N LEU A 76 41.09 -39.59 -63.44
CA LEU A 76 40.85 -39.06 -62.10
C LEU A 76 40.12 -37.71 -62.13
N GLN A 77 40.02 -37.01 -63.26
CA GLN A 77 39.24 -35.77 -63.38
C GLN A 77 37.81 -35.90 -62.82
N PRO A 78 37.03 -36.95 -63.16
CA PRO A 78 35.70 -37.15 -62.59
C PRO A 78 35.74 -37.41 -61.08
N VAL A 79 36.74 -38.13 -60.58
CA VAL A 79 36.90 -38.41 -59.14
C VAL A 79 37.24 -37.15 -58.36
N ASN A 80 38.17 -36.33 -58.88
CA ASN A 80 38.55 -35.04 -58.30
C ASN A 80 37.38 -34.04 -58.32
N TYR A 81 36.56 -34.04 -59.37
CA TYR A 81 35.34 -33.23 -59.44
C TYR A 81 34.27 -33.69 -58.43
N ASN A 82 34.10 -34.99 -58.25
CA ASN A 82 33.19 -35.51 -57.23
C ASN A 82 33.70 -35.21 -55.81
N LEU A 83 35.01 -35.29 -55.58
CA LEU A 83 35.62 -34.98 -54.29
C LEU A 83 35.50 -33.49 -53.94
N SER A 84 35.69 -32.59 -54.92
CA SER A 84 35.45 -31.15 -54.72
C SER A 84 33.98 -30.85 -54.49
N SER A 85 33.06 -31.55 -55.16
CA SER A 85 31.62 -31.43 -54.93
C SER A 85 31.23 -31.89 -53.51
N VAL A 86 31.82 -32.98 -53.02
CA VAL A 86 31.64 -33.43 -51.62
C VAL A 86 32.20 -32.41 -50.64
N GLY A 87 33.36 -31.82 -50.93
CA GLY A 87 33.93 -30.71 -50.15
C GLY A 87 33.00 -29.49 -50.08
N ASN A 88 32.42 -29.10 -51.22
CA ASN A 88 31.46 -28.00 -51.30
C ASN A 88 30.18 -28.29 -50.49
N ILE A 89 29.66 -29.52 -50.55
CA ILE A 89 28.51 -29.95 -49.73
C ILE A 89 28.88 -29.87 -48.24
N GLY A 90 30.07 -30.33 -47.86
CA GLY A 90 30.57 -30.20 -46.49
C GLY A 90 30.64 -28.75 -46.01
N SER A 91 31.09 -27.82 -46.86
CA SER A 91 31.12 -26.38 -46.55
C SER A 91 29.72 -25.83 -46.34
N ILE A 92 28.80 -26.10 -47.29
CA ILE A 92 27.40 -25.64 -47.21
C ILE A 92 26.73 -26.14 -45.93
N VAL A 93 26.94 -27.41 -45.56
CA VAL A 93 26.38 -27.97 -44.32
C VAL A 93 26.98 -27.28 -43.08
N THR A 94 28.30 -27.05 -43.07
CA THR A 94 28.97 -26.37 -41.95
C THR A 94 28.48 -24.94 -41.80
N GLU A 95 28.38 -24.20 -42.90
CA GLU A 95 27.83 -22.84 -42.94
C GLU A 95 26.37 -22.80 -42.48
N ALA A 96 25.54 -23.75 -42.91
CA ALA A 96 24.16 -23.85 -42.46
C ALA A 96 24.06 -24.13 -40.96
N VAL A 97 24.92 -24.99 -40.41
CA VAL A 97 24.99 -25.27 -38.96
C VAL A 97 25.44 -24.04 -38.18
N ASP A 98 26.45 -23.32 -38.65
CA ASP A 98 26.92 -22.11 -37.98
C ASP A 98 25.90 -20.97 -38.07
N SER A 99 25.20 -20.84 -39.20
CA SER A 99 24.05 -19.94 -39.33
C SER A 99 22.93 -20.30 -38.37
N ALA A 100 22.62 -21.60 -38.21
CA ALA A 100 21.62 -22.06 -37.24
C ALA A 100 22.04 -21.74 -35.80
N ARG A 101 23.32 -21.94 -35.45
CA ARG A 101 23.87 -21.55 -34.15
C ARG A 101 23.80 -20.04 -33.93
N ALA A 102 24.15 -19.25 -34.94
CA ALA A 102 24.05 -17.78 -34.88
C ALA A 102 22.60 -17.33 -34.67
N PHE A 103 21.64 -17.94 -35.38
CA PHE A 103 20.21 -17.69 -35.17
C PHE A 103 19.78 -18.04 -33.74
N ILE A 104 20.18 -19.20 -33.19
CA ILE A 104 19.87 -19.59 -31.82
C ILE A 104 20.47 -18.60 -30.81
N ASN A 105 21.69 -18.12 -31.03
CA ASN A 105 22.32 -17.10 -30.19
C ASN A 105 21.55 -15.77 -30.22
N ASN A 106 21.14 -15.33 -31.41
CA ASN A 106 20.31 -14.14 -31.58
C ASN A 106 18.94 -14.28 -30.92
N LEU A 107 18.27 -15.42 -31.10
CA LEU A 107 16.99 -15.73 -30.46
C LEU A 107 17.12 -15.72 -28.93
N ARG A 108 18.18 -16.34 -28.40
CA ARG A 108 18.46 -16.35 -26.95
C ARG A 108 18.70 -14.94 -26.42
N SER A 109 19.46 -14.11 -27.15
CA SER A 109 19.70 -12.72 -26.75
C SER A 109 18.41 -11.92 -26.73
N PHE A 110 17.60 -12.03 -27.79
CA PHE A 110 16.32 -11.34 -27.89
C PHE A 110 15.38 -11.72 -26.75
N ILE A 111 15.26 -13.02 -26.44
CA ILE A 111 14.45 -13.49 -25.30
C ILE A 111 15.01 -12.94 -23.98
N ALA A 112 16.33 -12.98 -23.78
CA ALA A 112 16.95 -12.46 -22.58
C ALA A 112 16.70 -10.95 -22.38
N ASP A 113 16.72 -10.18 -23.47
CA ASP A 113 16.47 -8.73 -23.43
C ASP A 113 15.00 -8.41 -23.17
N ILE A 114 14.05 -9.17 -23.74
CA ILE A 114 12.63 -9.07 -23.37
C ILE A 114 12.45 -9.34 -21.88
N ILE A 115 13.01 -10.45 -21.38
CA ILE A 115 12.90 -10.82 -19.98
C ILE A 115 13.45 -9.69 -19.09
N LYS A 116 14.65 -9.18 -19.37
CA LYS A 116 15.24 -8.05 -18.62
C LYS A 116 14.34 -6.81 -18.63
N ASN A 117 13.82 -6.43 -19.78
CA ASN A 117 12.95 -5.25 -19.90
C ASN A 117 11.65 -5.42 -19.10
N VAL A 118 11.02 -6.59 -19.20
CA VAL A 118 9.81 -6.93 -18.47
C VAL A 118 10.07 -6.93 -16.96
N PHE A 119 11.13 -7.58 -16.49
CA PHE A 119 11.53 -7.54 -15.08
C PHE A 119 11.85 -6.12 -14.60
N GLY A 120 12.47 -5.28 -15.44
CA GLY A 120 12.72 -3.87 -15.15
C GLY A 120 11.43 -3.09 -14.90
N VAL A 121 10.41 -3.29 -15.72
CA VAL A 121 9.08 -2.68 -15.52
C VAL A 121 8.44 -3.20 -14.22
N PHE A 122 8.48 -4.51 -13.96
CA PHE A 122 7.94 -5.07 -12.72
C PHE A 122 8.63 -4.52 -11.47
N LEU A 123 9.95 -4.33 -11.50
CA LEU A 123 10.69 -3.73 -10.38
C LEU A 123 10.24 -2.28 -10.13
N ASN A 124 10.06 -1.48 -11.19
CA ASN A 124 9.55 -0.12 -11.06
C ASN A 124 8.13 -0.09 -10.47
N ILE A 125 7.24 -0.99 -10.94
CA ILE A 125 5.88 -1.13 -10.39
C ILE A 125 5.93 -1.53 -8.91
N LEU A 126 6.83 -2.44 -8.53
CA LEU A 126 6.97 -2.90 -7.15
C LEU A 126 7.42 -1.75 -6.23
N ILE A 127 8.35 -0.91 -6.67
CA ILE A 127 8.78 0.29 -5.93
C ILE A 127 7.61 1.25 -5.70
N GLU A 128 6.81 1.53 -6.74
CA GLU A 128 5.62 2.38 -6.60
C GLU A 128 4.57 1.76 -5.67
N PHE A 129 4.33 0.45 -5.75
CA PHE A 129 3.45 -0.26 -4.81
C PHE A 129 3.94 -0.15 -3.37
N GLN A 130 5.24 -0.31 -3.13
CA GLN A 130 5.84 -0.13 -1.80
C GLN A 130 5.64 1.30 -1.29
N ARG A 131 5.80 2.31 -2.15
CA ARG A 131 5.55 3.71 -1.80
C ARG A 131 4.10 3.93 -1.38
N ILE A 132 3.13 3.42 -2.14
CA ILE A 132 1.70 3.50 -1.79
C ILE A 132 1.45 2.86 -0.41
N MET A 133 2.03 1.69 -0.14
CA MET A 133 1.89 1.03 1.16
C MET A 133 2.47 1.85 2.33
N VAL A 134 3.61 2.52 2.12
CA VAL A 134 4.21 3.42 3.11
C VAL A 134 3.31 4.63 3.36
N GLU A 135 2.77 5.23 2.30
CA GLU A 135 1.86 6.38 2.40
C GLU A 135 0.54 6.00 3.11
N ILE A 136 -0.02 4.82 2.83
CA ILE A 136 -1.20 4.30 3.55
C ILE A 136 -0.88 4.09 5.04
N LYS A 137 0.27 3.49 5.36
CA LYS A 137 0.69 3.28 6.75
C LYS A 137 0.84 4.61 7.50
N ASP A 138 1.46 5.61 6.87
CA ASP A 138 1.62 6.96 7.44
C ASP A 138 0.25 7.62 7.68
N MET A 139 -0.66 7.52 6.72
CA MET A 139 -2.03 8.03 6.86
C MET A 139 -2.77 7.39 8.04
N VAL A 140 -2.70 6.06 8.19
CA VAL A 140 -3.31 5.34 9.32
C VAL A 140 -2.68 5.77 10.65
N ALA A 141 -1.36 5.91 10.70
CA ALA A 141 -0.66 6.36 11.91
C ALA A 141 -1.09 7.77 12.34
N LYS A 142 -1.25 8.69 11.38
CA LYS A 142 -1.77 10.04 11.64
C LYS A 142 -3.21 10.02 12.14
N LEU A 143 -4.06 9.19 11.57
CA LEU A 143 -5.46 9.04 12.01
C LEU A 143 -5.54 8.53 13.45
N VAL A 144 -4.73 7.51 13.80
CA VAL A 144 -4.62 7.04 15.19
C VAL A 144 -4.12 8.15 16.12
N GLY A 145 -3.13 8.94 15.69
CA GLY A 145 -2.64 10.09 16.44
C GLY A 145 -3.72 11.12 16.75
N VAL A 146 -4.51 11.53 15.74
CA VAL A 146 -5.63 12.47 15.93
C VAL A 146 -6.68 11.90 16.89
N LEU A 147 -7.08 10.65 16.70
CA LEU A 147 -8.06 10.01 17.59
C LEU A 147 -7.55 9.93 19.03
N ALA A 148 -6.29 9.57 19.25
CA ALA A 148 -5.69 9.53 20.58
C ALA A 148 -5.67 10.92 21.24
N THR A 149 -5.31 11.98 20.51
CA THR A 149 -5.34 13.34 21.05
C THR A 149 -6.76 13.78 21.43
N LEU A 150 -7.76 13.41 20.63
CA LEU A 150 -9.17 13.69 20.94
C LEU A 150 -9.61 12.96 22.20
N MET A 151 -9.26 11.68 22.34
CA MET A 151 -9.58 10.88 23.54
C MET A 151 -9.00 11.52 24.80
N TYR A 152 -7.71 11.88 24.79
CA TYR A 152 -7.08 12.53 25.94
C TYR A 152 -7.63 13.93 26.23
N THR A 153 -8.05 14.66 25.19
CA THR A 153 -8.70 15.97 25.38
C THR A 153 -10.07 15.82 26.06
N ILE A 154 -10.86 14.84 25.63
CA ILE A 154 -12.16 14.52 26.26
C ILE A 154 -11.94 14.10 27.71
N GLU A 155 -10.99 13.21 27.97
CA GLU A 155 -10.66 12.77 29.34
C GLU A 155 -10.23 13.95 30.22
N GLY A 156 -9.36 14.83 29.72
CA GLY A 156 -8.98 16.06 30.43
C GLY A 156 -10.16 16.99 30.71
N SER A 157 -11.11 17.10 29.78
CA SER A 157 -12.32 17.88 30.00
C SER A 157 -13.24 17.26 31.05
N MET A 158 -13.38 15.93 31.08
CA MET A 158 -14.16 15.20 32.07
C MET A 158 -13.56 15.35 33.47
N TYR A 159 -12.23 15.20 33.61
CA TYR A 159 -11.56 15.44 34.89
C TYR A 159 -11.69 16.89 35.35
N THR A 160 -11.67 17.85 34.42
CA THR A 160 -11.93 19.26 34.73
C THR A 160 -13.35 19.44 35.26
N MET A 161 -14.37 18.88 34.60
CA MET A 161 -15.76 18.95 35.07
C MET A 161 -15.93 18.30 36.44
N GLN A 162 -15.33 17.12 36.65
CA GLN A 162 -15.40 16.44 37.94
C GLN A 162 -14.71 17.25 39.05
N SER A 163 -13.60 17.91 38.73
CA SER A 163 -12.91 18.81 39.66
C SER A 163 -13.75 20.05 39.98
N THR A 164 -14.37 20.67 38.98
CA THR A 164 -15.29 21.81 39.18
C THR A 164 -16.52 21.41 40.00
N TRP A 165 -17.07 20.22 39.74
CA TRP A 165 -18.22 19.67 40.48
C TRP A 165 -17.88 19.34 41.93
N ASN A 166 -16.69 18.79 42.18
CA ASN A 166 -16.21 18.51 43.54
C ASN A 166 -15.72 19.78 44.26
N GLY A 167 -15.42 20.84 43.52
CA GLY A 167 -14.93 22.12 44.05
C GLY A 167 -16.01 23.09 44.55
N PRO A 168 -15.61 24.32 44.90
CA PRO A 168 -16.48 25.32 45.50
C PRO A 168 -17.74 25.67 44.67
N PRO A 169 -17.65 25.82 43.33
CA PRO A 169 -18.85 26.06 42.53
C PRO A 169 -19.87 24.92 42.61
N GLY A 170 -19.44 23.67 42.55
CA GLY A 170 -20.33 22.52 42.67
C GLY A 170 -20.90 22.32 44.08
N SER A 171 -20.16 22.68 45.13
CA SER A 171 -20.71 22.67 46.49
C SER A 171 -21.80 23.72 46.69
N LEU A 172 -21.68 24.89 46.07
CA LEU A 172 -22.73 25.91 46.10
C LEU A 172 -24.01 25.40 45.43
N VAL A 173 -23.91 24.79 44.25
CA VAL A 173 -25.08 24.19 43.57
C VAL A 173 -25.74 23.10 44.42
N ARG A 174 -24.97 22.27 45.13
CA ARG A 174 -25.54 21.27 46.05
C ARG A 174 -26.22 21.90 47.27
N ALA A 175 -25.68 22.97 47.82
CA ALA A 175 -26.29 23.68 48.95
C ALA A 175 -27.65 24.29 48.59
N LEU A 176 -27.87 24.63 47.31
CA LEU A 176 -29.15 25.15 46.81
C LEU A 176 -30.18 24.05 46.46
N SER A 177 -29.80 22.76 46.54
CA SER A 177 -30.65 21.65 46.07
C SER A 177 -31.66 21.11 47.12
N GLY A 178 -31.85 21.83 48.23
CA GLY A 178 -32.64 21.39 49.39
C GLY A 178 -33.72 22.35 49.88
N LEU A 179 -34.03 23.42 49.15
CA LEU A 179 -34.90 24.54 49.59
C LEU A 179 -36.39 24.17 49.75
N CYS A 180 -36.83 23.30 50.67
CA CYS A 180 -38.27 22.94 50.82
C CYS A 180 -38.79 22.88 52.27
N PHE A 181 -40.11 22.71 52.40
CA PHE A 181 -40.87 22.68 53.66
C PHE A 181 -41.43 21.28 53.96
N ASP A 182 -41.89 21.07 55.19
CA ASP A 182 -42.76 19.91 55.48
C ASP A 182 -44.02 19.99 54.58
N PRO A 183 -44.46 18.87 53.95
CA PRO A 183 -45.63 18.86 53.07
C PRO A 183 -46.93 19.38 53.70
N ASN A 184 -47.05 19.32 55.02
CA ASN A 184 -48.22 19.76 55.76
C ASN A 184 -48.10 21.19 56.31
N THR A 185 -47.01 21.90 55.97
CA THR A 185 -46.85 23.31 56.30
C THR A 185 -48.05 24.10 55.79
N GLU A 186 -48.72 24.82 56.69
CA GLU A 186 -49.91 25.60 56.37
C GLU A 186 -49.53 26.86 55.58
N VAL A 187 -50.19 27.07 54.45
CA VAL A 187 -50.05 28.25 53.59
C VAL A 187 -51.43 28.87 53.38
N ILE A 188 -51.49 30.20 53.43
CA ILE A 188 -52.75 30.96 53.40
C ILE A 188 -52.86 31.70 52.07
N CYS A 189 -53.95 31.46 51.35
CA CYS A 189 -54.32 32.24 50.18
C CYS A 189 -54.95 33.57 50.63
N LYS A 190 -54.83 34.63 49.82
CA LYS A 190 -55.33 35.99 50.08
C LYS A 190 -56.84 36.06 50.33
N ASN A 191 -57.60 35.07 49.85
CA ASN A 191 -59.02 34.91 50.12
C ASN A 191 -59.32 34.36 51.55
N GLY A 192 -58.29 34.05 52.34
CA GLY A 192 -58.36 33.51 53.70
C GLY A 192 -58.43 31.98 53.78
N GLU A 193 -58.44 31.28 52.64
CA GLU A 193 -58.43 29.81 52.61
C GLU A 193 -57.05 29.26 52.97
N LYS A 194 -57.05 28.20 53.78
CA LYS A 194 -55.85 27.56 54.31
C LYS A 194 -55.64 26.21 53.62
N TYR A 195 -54.42 25.97 53.16
CA TYR A 195 -54.04 24.72 52.51
C TYR A 195 -52.74 24.18 53.12
N ALA A 196 -52.60 22.86 53.17
CA ALA A 196 -51.28 22.26 53.28
C ALA A 196 -50.48 22.58 52.02
N MET A 197 -49.18 22.86 52.15
CA MET A 197 -48.34 23.27 51.03
C MET A 197 -48.39 22.30 49.85
N LYS A 198 -48.46 20.99 50.12
CA LYS A 198 -48.57 19.95 49.08
C LYS A 198 -49.89 19.97 48.30
N ASP A 199 -50.94 20.57 48.86
CA ASP A 199 -52.32 20.52 48.35
C ASP A 199 -52.83 21.92 47.93
N ILE A 200 -51.98 22.95 47.94
CA ILE A 200 -52.37 24.31 47.57
C ILE A 200 -52.76 24.38 46.09
N PRO A 201 -53.90 25.02 45.73
CA PRO A 201 -54.31 25.11 44.34
C PRO A 201 -53.40 26.05 43.55
N LEU A 202 -53.10 25.67 42.31
CA LEU A 202 -52.39 26.54 41.36
C LEU A 202 -53.23 27.78 41.06
N GLY A 203 -52.57 28.92 40.90
CA GLY A 203 -53.22 30.22 40.72
C GLY A 203 -53.73 30.85 42.02
N CYS A 204 -53.56 30.20 43.18
CA CYS A 204 -53.77 30.86 44.48
C CYS A 204 -52.83 32.07 44.60
N GLU A 205 -53.39 33.21 44.97
CA GLU A 205 -52.64 34.41 45.36
C GLU A 205 -52.35 34.33 46.86
N LEU A 206 -51.09 34.45 47.28
CA LEU A 206 -50.63 34.45 48.67
C LEU A 206 -50.79 35.84 49.31
N GLU A 207 -50.56 35.95 50.62
CA GLU A 207 -50.79 37.20 51.39
C GLU A 207 -50.06 38.44 50.83
N ASN A 208 -48.88 38.26 50.25
CA ASN A 208 -48.07 39.32 49.65
C ASN A 208 -48.36 39.55 48.15
N GLY A 209 -49.41 38.92 47.59
CA GLY A 209 -49.76 39.01 46.18
C GLY A 209 -49.01 38.04 45.25
N ALA A 210 -48.15 37.16 45.79
CA ALA A 210 -47.46 36.14 45.01
C ALA A 210 -48.45 35.09 44.49
N ILE A 211 -48.40 34.74 43.21
CA ILE A 211 -49.28 33.73 42.61
C ILE A 211 -48.54 32.39 42.55
N VAL A 212 -49.16 31.32 43.07
CA VAL A 212 -48.61 29.96 43.01
C VAL A 212 -48.68 29.42 41.58
N HIS A 213 -47.54 29.14 40.98
CA HIS A 213 -47.39 28.56 39.64
C HIS A 213 -47.20 27.05 39.65
N SER A 214 -46.53 26.52 40.68
CA SER A 214 -46.27 25.08 40.79
C SER A 214 -46.14 24.65 42.24
N VAL A 215 -46.48 23.39 42.50
CA VAL A 215 -46.22 22.68 43.75
C VAL A 215 -45.29 21.51 43.45
N MET A 216 -44.10 21.54 44.03
CA MET A 216 -43.08 20.52 43.85
C MET A 216 -43.05 19.56 45.03
N ARG A 217 -42.75 18.29 44.73
CA ARG A 217 -42.59 17.20 45.69
C ARG A 217 -41.22 16.59 45.51
N ILE A 218 -40.36 16.67 46.52
CA ILE A 218 -38.96 16.29 46.44
C ILE A 218 -38.65 15.26 47.53
N SER A 219 -37.92 14.19 47.16
CA SER A 219 -37.48 13.21 48.14
C SER A 219 -36.37 13.77 49.02
N ASN A 220 -36.55 13.68 50.33
CA ASN A 220 -35.53 13.96 51.34
C ASN A 220 -34.77 12.68 51.72
N ARG A 221 -34.52 11.78 50.76
CA ARG A 221 -33.74 10.56 50.97
C ARG A 221 -32.59 10.47 49.96
N LYS A 222 -31.41 10.12 50.46
CA LYS A 222 -30.25 9.72 49.64
C LYS A 222 -30.37 8.25 49.27
N SER A 223 -29.50 7.78 48.36
CA SER A 223 -29.46 6.38 47.93
C SER A 223 -29.17 5.39 49.07
N ASP A 224 -28.57 5.85 50.17
CA ASP A 224 -28.29 5.07 51.38
C ASP A 224 -29.43 5.12 52.43
N GLY A 225 -30.53 5.81 52.13
CA GLY A 225 -31.67 5.99 53.04
C GLY A 225 -31.51 7.10 54.07
N SER A 226 -30.34 7.75 54.17
CA SER A 226 -30.14 8.91 55.05
C SER A 226 -30.87 10.16 54.54
N PRO A 227 -31.25 11.10 55.43
CA PRO A 227 -31.89 12.34 55.00
C PRO A 227 -30.95 13.20 54.14
N ARG A 228 -31.51 13.86 53.11
CA ARG A 228 -30.77 14.85 52.30
C ARG A 228 -30.54 16.14 53.09
N GLU A 229 -31.59 16.60 53.73
CA GLU A 229 -31.68 17.81 54.52
C GLU A 229 -32.18 17.50 55.94
N GLN A 230 -31.66 18.26 56.89
CA GLN A 230 -32.19 18.33 58.26
C GLN A 230 -33.32 19.36 58.30
N MET A 231 -34.34 19.09 59.12
CA MET A 231 -35.47 19.98 59.30
C MET A 231 -35.27 20.84 60.55
N TYR A 232 -35.87 22.02 60.53
CA TYR A 232 -35.83 22.99 61.61
C TYR A 232 -37.24 23.56 61.83
N HIS A 233 -37.56 23.88 63.08
CA HIS A 233 -38.77 24.61 63.44
C HIS A 233 -38.42 26.08 63.59
N VAL A 234 -38.98 26.92 62.72
CA VAL A 234 -38.94 28.38 62.84
C VAL A 234 -40.15 28.82 63.65
N MET A 235 -39.90 29.38 64.83
CA MET A 235 -40.90 29.87 65.77
C MET A 235 -41.31 31.29 65.40
N THR A 236 -42.59 31.48 65.12
CA THR A 236 -43.21 32.78 64.83
C THR A 236 -44.32 33.08 65.83
N ASN A 237 -44.82 34.31 65.87
CA ASN A 237 -45.97 34.67 66.71
C ASN A 237 -47.25 33.90 66.31
N ASP A 238 -47.35 33.48 65.04
CA ASP A 238 -48.50 32.76 64.48
C ASP A 238 -48.28 31.23 64.43
N GLY A 239 -47.23 30.74 65.12
CA GLY A 239 -46.93 29.33 65.34
C GLY A 239 -45.61 28.86 64.72
N GLU A 240 -45.42 27.54 64.64
CA GLU A 240 -44.18 26.94 64.11
C GLU A 240 -44.25 26.69 62.60
N ILE A 241 -43.11 26.82 61.92
CA ILE A 241 -42.94 26.48 60.50
C ILE A 241 -41.83 25.44 60.42
N GLU A 242 -42.12 24.28 59.83
CA GLU A 242 -41.11 23.24 59.64
C GLU A 242 -40.50 23.31 58.22
N VAL A 243 -39.20 23.54 58.15
CA VAL A 243 -38.49 23.89 56.92
C VAL A 243 -37.07 23.32 56.91
N SER A 244 -36.55 23.00 55.72
CA SER A 244 -35.20 22.45 55.58
C SER A 244 -34.12 23.47 55.95
N GLY A 245 -32.99 22.98 56.45
CA GLY A 245 -31.89 23.84 56.92
C GLY A 245 -31.27 24.72 55.82
N THR A 246 -31.26 24.26 54.58
CA THR A 246 -30.74 25.05 53.45
C THR A 246 -31.72 26.08 52.91
N HIS A 247 -33.00 26.05 53.32
CA HIS A 247 -34.02 26.97 52.85
C HIS A 247 -33.68 28.44 53.15
N LEU A 248 -34.01 29.35 52.24
CA LEU A 248 -33.71 30.77 52.38
C LEU A 248 -34.86 31.53 53.04
N ILE A 249 -34.56 32.25 54.11
CA ILE A 249 -35.50 33.09 54.86
C ILE A 249 -35.00 34.54 54.87
N TYR A 250 -35.91 35.48 54.63
CA TYR A 250 -35.61 36.91 54.63
C TYR A 250 -35.38 37.42 56.05
N LYS A 251 -34.31 38.18 56.26
CA LYS A 251 -33.95 38.77 57.55
C LYS A 251 -33.70 40.27 57.42
N SER A 252 -34.48 41.06 58.16
CA SER A 252 -34.47 42.53 58.08
C SER A 252 -33.17 43.17 58.52
N GLU A 253 -32.42 42.56 59.46
CA GLU A 253 -31.18 43.13 60.00
C GLU A 253 -30.03 43.13 58.97
N VAL A 254 -30.08 42.21 58.01
CA VAL A 254 -29.06 42.06 56.96
C VAL A 254 -29.57 42.44 55.57
N ASP A 255 -30.82 42.90 55.47
CA ASP A 255 -31.51 43.28 54.23
C ASP A 255 -31.34 42.22 53.12
N GLY A 256 -31.57 40.96 53.49
CA GLY A 256 -31.26 39.83 52.61
C GLY A 256 -31.75 38.48 53.10
N PHE A 257 -31.53 37.46 52.28
CA PHE A 257 -31.88 36.08 52.58
C PHE A 257 -30.69 35.36 53.20
N ILE A 258 -30.93 34.63 54.29
CA ILE A 258 -29.98 33.72 54.92
C ILE A 258 -30.57 32.31 54.95
N THR A 259 -29.74 31.28 55.13
CA THR A 259 -30.27 29.92 55.28
C THR A 259 -30.93 29.73 56.65
N VAL A 260 -31.93 28.86 56.75
CA VAL A 260 -32.58 28.50 58.02
C VAL A 260 -31.57 27.93 59.03
N LYS A 261 -30.56 27.19 58.55
CA LYS A 261 -29.46 26.71 59.37
C LYS A 261 -28.65 27.86 59.96
N GLU A 262 -28.27 28.86 59.16
CA GLU A 262 -27.60 30.07 59.67
C GLU A 262 -28.50 30.85 60.63
N LEU A 263 -29.83 30.86 60.40
CA LEU A 263 -30.78 31.43 61.35
C LEU A 263 -30.74 30.69 62.70
N SER A 264 -30.65 29.36 62.71
CA SER A 264 -30.53 28.57 63.95
C SER A 264 -29.23 28.85 64.72
N GLU A 265 -28.15 29.22 64.01
CA GLU A 265 -26.86 29.56 64.60
C GLU A 265 -26.84 31.00 65.14
N THR A 266 -27.54 31.92 64.47
CA THR A 266 -27.56 33.36 64.84
C THR A 266 -28.70 33.74 65.78
N SER A 267 -29.81 33.01 65.77
CA SER A 267 -31.02 33.25 66.58
C SER A 267 -31.64 31.92 67.06
N PRO A 268 -30.97 31.19 67.98
CA PRO A 268 -31.39 29.85 68.42
C PRO A 268 -32.78 29.80 69.08
N GLU A 269 -33.22 30.91 69.66
CA GLU A 269 -34.56 31.06 70.23
C GLU A 269 -35.68 31.07 69.18
N MET A 270 -35.36 31.43 67.93
CA MET A 270 -36.31 31.53 66.82
C MET A 270 -36.27 30.31 65.92
N CYS A 271 -35.15 29.58 65.85
CA CYS A 271 -34.99 28.46 64.94
C CYS A 271 -34.29 27.28 65.64
N ILE A 272 -35.01 26.17 65.79
CA ILE A 272 -34.58 25.01 66.55
C ILE A 272 -34.50 23.78 65.63
N LEU A 273 -33.41 23.03 65.70
CA LEU A 273 -33.28 21.75 64.98
C LEU A 273 -34.34 20.75 65.48
N THR A 274 -35.01 20.05 64.56
CA THR A 274 -35.98 19.00 64.91
C THR A 274 -35.44 17.62 64.57
N ASP A 275 -35.92 16.60 65.30
CA ASP A 275 -35.66 15.18 65.00
C ASP A 275 -36.58 14.68 63.87
N ASN A 276 -37.53 15.49 63.41
CA ASN A 276 -38.39 15.12 62.30
C ASN A 276 -37.57 14.99 61.01
N SER A 277 -37.83 13.92 60.28
CA SER A 277 -37.11 13.56 59.06
C SER A 277 -38.13 13.08 58.04
N PRO A 278 -38.94 13.98 57.46
CA PRO A 278 -39.94 13.60 56.48
C PRO A 278 -39.27 12.95 55.26
N VAL A 279 -39.91 11.94 54.67
CA VAL A 279 -39.40 11.24 53.46
C VAL A 279 -39.45 12.15 52.23
N GLU A 280 -40.39 13.09 52.26
CA GLU A 280 -40.71 13.97 51.16
C GLU A 280 -40.88 15.39 51.69
N LEU A 281 -40.45 16.37 50.91
CA LEU A 281 -40.63 17.79 51.17
C LEU A 281 -41.47 18.41 50.06
N SER A 282 -42.16 19.50 50.39
CA SER A 282 -42.93 20.27 49.44
C SER A 282 -42.40 21.69 49.29
N CYS A 283 -42.54 22.21 48.08
CA CYS A 283 -41.95 23.46 47.62
C CYS A 283 -42.91 24.16 46.70
N LEU A 284 -42.91 25.49 46.68
CA LEU A 284 -43.70 26.26 45.72
C LEU A 284 -42.78 26.92 44.70
N ILE A 285 -43.33 27.18 43.52
CA ILE A 285 -42.83 28.19 42.57
C ILE A 285 -43.92 29.25 42.48
N THR A 286 -43.53 30.51 42.62
CA THR A 286 -44.41 31.67 42.78
C THR A 286 -44.03 32.79 41.81
N SER A 287 -44.96 33.70 41.52
CA SER A 287 -44.75 34.76 40.53
C SER A 287 -43.68 35.81 40.90
N ASN A 288 -43.30 35.91 42.17
CA ASN A 288 -42.36 36.91 42.68
C ASN A 288 -41.21 36.30 43.50
N HIS A 289 -41.02 34.98 43.42
CA HIS A 289 -39.97 34.24 44.13
C HIS A 289 -40.05 34.25 45.65
N THR A 290 -41.22 34.54 46.22
CA THR A 290 -41.40 34.64 47.67
C THR A 290 -42.63 33.90 48.15
N ILE A 291 -42.51 33.29 49.32
CA ILE A 291 -43.58 32.53 49.98
C ILE A 291 -43.77 33.14 51.38
N PRO A 292 -44.83 33.94 51.61
CA PRO A 292 -45.18 34.39 52.95
C PRO A 292 -45.82 33.26 53.74
N ILE A 293 -45.27 32.97 54.93
CA ILE A 293 -45.81 31.96 55.86
C ILE A 293 -45.68 32.52 57.27
N LYS A 294 -46.81 32.68 57.97
CA LYS A 294 -46.87 33.08 59.39
C LYS A 294 -46.02 34.32 59.73
N GLY A 295 -46.13 35.36 58.91
CA GLY A 295 -45.41 36.62 59.09
C GLY A 295 -43.94 36.61 58.69
N MET A 296 -43.40 35.47 58.22
CA MET A 296 -42.06 35.36 57.66
C MET A 296 -42.10 35.24 56.14
N ILE A 297 -41.04 35.69 55.47
CA ILE A 297 -40.91 35.60 54.01
C ILE A 297 -39.79 34.61 53.68
N PHE A 298 -40.13 33.58 52.94
CA PHE A 298 -39.20 32.59 52.43
C PHE A 298 -39.01 32.76 50.93
N HIS A 299 -37.87 32.31 50.42
CA HIS A 299 -37.65 32.21 48.98
C HIS A 299 -38.39 30.99 48.42
N ASP A 300 -38.85 31.05 47.17
CA ASP A 300 -39.42 29.87 46.53
C ASP A 300 -38.34 28.95 45.92
N TRP A 301 -38.73 27.82 45.32
CA TRP A 301 -37.77 26.85 44.77
C TRP A 301 -37.00 27.39 43.55
N GLU A 302 -37.58 28.34 42.82
CA GLU A 302 -36.97 28.89 41.62
C GLU A 302 -35.99 30.00 42.03
N ASP A 303 -34.83 29.61 42.55
CA ASP A 303 -33.74 30.53 42.83
C ASP A 303 -33.03 30.95 41.54
N ASN A 304 -32.87 32.26 41.42
CA ASN A 304 -32.36 32.93 40.25
C ASN A 304 -30.84 32.91 40.28
N ASN A 305 -30.20 31.78 39.99
CA ASN A 305 -28.88 31.57 39.36
C ASN A 305 -27.79 32.69 39.51
N GLY A 306 -27.74 33.46 40.60
CA GLY A 306 -26.92 34.67 40.77
C GLY A 306 -27.50 36.05 40.35
N SER A 307 -28.80 36.24 40.10
CA SER A 307 -29.37 37.59 40.01
C SER A 307 -29.74 38.14 41.38
N LYS A 308 -29.57 39.45 41.55
CA LYS A 308 -30.16 40.19 42.68
C LYS A 308 -31.66 39.90 42.74
N ALA A 309 -32.12 39.23 43.79
CA ALA A 309 -33.52 39.23 44.18
C ALA A 309 -33.99 40.69 44.13
N LYS A 310 -35.00 40.98 43.31
CA LYS A 310 -35.56 42.32 43.22
C LYS A 310 -35.95 42.72 44.63
N THR A 311 -35.35 43.81 45.10
CA THR A 311 -35.72 44.54 46.31
C THR A 311 -37.22 44.39 46.55
N LEU A 312 -37.60 43.91 47.74
CA LEU A 312 -38.98 43.95 48.21
C LEU A 312 -39.49 45.39 47.98
N GLU A 313 -40.28 45.60 46.94
CA GLU A 313 -41.05 46.82 46.80
C GLU A 313 -42.20 46.68 47.82
N LEU A 314 -41.93 47.16 49.03
CA LEU A 314 -42.94 47.41 50.07
C LEU A 314 -44.01 48.38 49.57
#